data_AF-A0A5J4U931-F1
#
_entry.id   AF-A0A5J4U931-F1
#
_cell.length_a   1.000
_cell.length_b   1.000
_cell.length_c   1.000
_cell.angle_alpha   90.00
_cell.angle_beta   90.00
_cell.angle_gamma   90.00
#
_symmetry.space_group_name_H-M   'P 1'
#
loop_
_entity.id
_entity.type
_entity.pdbx_description
1 polymer ?
#
loop_
_entity_poly.entity_id
_entity_poly.type
_entity_poly.pdbx_seq_one_letter_code
_entity_poly.pdbx_strand_id
1 'polypeptide(L)'
;MRSTVERRWKALFSMRDYTRLNTRENVYGVLGSNYQNTFNGENGEEEKPIEVEVDILEEEQFVNFYIFQKIGIWIWIIPFVAAGIACLIICIIVYCIWKRFNKKKIAKEEAERRRDFDRER
;
A
#
# COMPACT_ATOMS: atom_id res chain seq x y z
N MET A 1 26.68 48.07 4.16
CA MET A 1 26.22 46.70 4.47
C MET A 1 27.37 45.74 4.19
N ARG A 2 27.84 44.97 5.18
CA ARG A 2 28.85 43.91 4.98
C ARG A 2 28.09 42.60 4.74
N SER A 3 28.25 42.02 3.56
CA SER A 3 27.78 40.66 3.27
C SER A 3 28.92 39.69 3.52
N THR A 4 28.83 38.88 4.57
CA THR A 4 29.70 37.72 4.78
C THR A 4 29.20 36.59 3.89
N VAL A 5 30.04 36.14 2.95
CA VAL A 5 29.76 34.93 2.16
C VAL A 5 30.13 33.74 3.03
N GLU A 6 29.13 33.07 3.61
CA GLU A 6 29.34 31.78 4.27
C GLU A 6 29.55 30.70 3.20
N ARG A 7 30.80 30.27 3.04
CA ARG A 7 31.18 29.24 2.08
C ARG A 7 30.67 27.88 2.61
N ARG A 8 29.52 27.39 2.12
CA ARG A 8 29.00 26.05 2.44
C ARG A 8 29.70 24.98 1.60
N TRP A 9 30.44 24.10 2.26
CA TRP A 9 30.99 22.89 1.64
C TRP A 9 29.94 21.78 1.70
N LYS A 10 29.62 21.18 0.55
CA LYS A 10 28.69 20.04 0.45
C LYS A 10 29.46 18.81 -0.02
N ALA A 11 29.26 17.69 0.65
CA ALA A 11 29.81 16.39 0.27
C ALA A 11 28.66 15.40 0.09
N LEU A 12 28.72 14.58 -0.96
CA LEU A 12 27.75 13.51 -1.22
C LEU A 12 28.42 12.18 -0.89
N PHE A 13 27.78 11.39 -0.04
CA PHE A 13 28.23 10.06 0.34
C PHE A 13 27.20 9.02 -0.11
N SER A 14 27.66 7.95 -0.75
CA SER A 14 26.81 6.81 -1.11
C SER A 14 27.15 5.64 -0.18
N MET A 15 26.13 5.12 0.51
CA MET A 15 26.28 4.01 1.46
C MET A 15 25.24 2.93 1.16
N ARG A 16 25.64 1.66 1.29
CA ARG A 16 24.77 0.50 1.02
C ARG A 16 23.68 0.34 2.08
N ASP A 17 23.99 0.65 3.33
CA ASP A 17 23.05 0.54 4.45
C ASP A 17 23.04 1.85 5.24
N TYR A 18 21.97 2.61 5.11
CA TYR A 18 21.75 3.88 5.78
C TYR A 18 20.63 3.80 6.83
N THR A 19 20.12 2.60 7.14
CA THR A 19 19.01 2.44 8.12
C THR A 19 19.35 2.92 9.53
N ARG A 20 20.65 3.08 9.84
CA ARG A 20 21.14 3.62 11.12
C ARG A 20 21.28 5.15 11.13
N LEU A 21 21.07 5.83 10.00
CA LEU A 21 21.06 7.28 9.93
C LEU A 21 19.64 7.79 10.21
N ASN A 22 19.40 8.27 11.43
CA ASN A 22 18.17 8.92 11.85
C ASN A 22 18.48 10.32 12.39
N THR A 23 18.31 11.31 11.52
CA THR A 23 18.59 12.73 11.80
C THR A 23 17.55 13.40 12.68
N ARG A 24 16.44 12.71 13.01
CA ARG A 24 15.44 13.19 13.98
C ARG A 24 15.81 12.85 15.42
N GLU A 25 16.61 11.79 15.61
CA GLU A 25 16.97 11.28 16.93
C GLU A 25 18.44 11.50 17.28
N ASN A 26 19.31 11.58 16.27
CA ASN A 26 20.75 11.67 16.48
C ASN A 26 21.37 12.80 15.67
N VAL A 27 22.38 13.42 16.27
CA VAL A 27 23.27 14.38 15.63
C VAL A 27 24.52 13.63 15.14
N TYR A 28 24.94 13.93 13.92
CA TYR A 28 26.08 13.28 13.29
C TYR A 28 27.25 14.24 13.14
N GLY A 29 28.47 13.72 13.24
CA GLY A 29 29.67 14.49 13.01
C GLY A 29 30.72 13.71 12.22
N VAL A 30 31.59 14.43 11.53
CA VAL A 30 32.63 13.87 10.67
C VAL A 30 34.01 14.18 11.26
N LEU A 31 34.90 13.19 11.16
CA LEU A 31 36.32 13.31 11.49
C LEU A 31 37.15 13.08 10.23
N GLY A 32 38.23 13.84 10.08
CA GLY A 32 39.22 13.69 9.02
C GLY A 32 40.49 13.01 9.51
N SER A 33 41.09 12.15 8.67
CA SER A 33 42.40 11.57 8.93
C SER A 33 43.23 11.52 7.65
N ASN A 34 44.50 11.94 7.74
CA ASN A 34 45.44 11.84 6.62
C ASN A 34 46.10 10.45 6.52
N TYR A 35 46.21 9.73 7.63
CA TYR A 35 46.98 8.48 7.72
C TYR A 35 46.21 7.34 8.41
N GLN A 36 44.90 7.47 8.56
CA GLN A 36 43.98 6.53 9.24
C GLN A 36 44.33 6.19 10.70
N ASN A 37 45.40 6.76 11.27
CA ASN A 37 45.86 6.48 12.63
C ASN A 37 45.35 7.48 13.67
N THR A 38 45.04 8.71 13.24
CA THR A 38 44.55 9.79 14.12
C THR A 38 43.39 10.50 13.44
N PHE A 39 42.29 10.70 14.17
CA PHE A 39 41.07 11.32 13.66
C PHE A 39 40.86 12.68 14.32
N ASN A 40 40.91 13.73 13.51
CA ASN A 40 40.78 15.10 13.96
C ASN A 40 39.50 15.71 13.37
N GLY A 41 38.85 16.61 14.10
CA GLY A 41 37.71 17.34 13.57
C GLY A 41 37.84 18.83 13.81
N GLU A 42 37.02 19.40 14.69
CA GLU A 42 36.92 20.86 14.84
C GLU A 42 38.28 21.48 15.18
N ASN A 43 38.74 22.41 14.33
CA ASN A 43 40.02 23.11 14.46
C ASN A 43 41.27 22.21 14.56
N GLY A 44 41.17 20.96 14.09
CA GLY A 44 42.29 20.01 14.12
C GLY A 44 42.51 19.32 15.47
N GLU A 45 41.57 19.44 16.40
CA GLU A 45 41.61 18.72 17.66
C GLU A 45 41.23 17.24 17.48
N GLU A 46 41.93 16.37 18.22
CA GLU A 46 41.67 14.93 18.25
C GLU A 46 40.30 14.64 18.85
N GLU A 47 39.57 13.69 18.24
CA GLU A 47 38.28 13.18 18.70
C GLU A 47 37.14 14.20 18.86
N LYS A 48 37.30 15.43 18.36
CA LYS A 48 36.21 16.43 18.32
C LYS A 48 35.54 16.44 16.96
N PRO A 49 34.43 15.70 16.74
CA PRO A 49 33.77 15.65 15.44
C PRO A 49 33.15 16.99 15.07
N ILE A 50 33.20 17.33 13.77
CA ILE A 50 32.50 18.51 13.25
C ILE A 50 31.05 18.09 12.97
N GLU A 51 30.09 18.74 13.61
CA GLU A 51 28.67 18.51 13.39
C GLU A 51 28.29 18.76 11.93
N VAL A 52 27.56 17.83 11.33
CA VAL A 52 27.10 17.91 9.95
C VAL A 52 25.58 17.82 9.87
N GLU A 53 24.99 18.72 9.09
CA GLU A 53 23.60 18.60 8.68
C GLU A 53 23.51 17.50 7.62
N VAL A 54 22.87 16.39 7.96
CA VAL A 54 22.73 15.23 7.08
C VAL A 54 21.34 15.27 6.44
N ASP A 55 21.31 15.47 5.13
CA ASP A 55 20.11 15.30 4.33
C ASP A 55 20.14 13.92 3.67
N ILE A 56 19.20 13.04 4.04
CA ILE A 56 19.06 11.72 3.41
C ILE A 56 18.19 11.89 2.16
N LEU A 57 18.83 11.85 0.99
CA LEU A 57 18.16 11.82 -0.31
C LEU A 57 17.63 10.40 -0.56
N GLU A 58 16.43 10.12 -0.06
CA GLU A 58 15.75 8.86 -0.34
C GLU A 58 15.11 8.91 -1.72
N GLU A 59 15.80 8.38 -2.73
CA GLU A 59 15.30 8.41 -4.10
C GLU A 59 14.03 7.55 -4.28
N GLU A 60 13.79 6.48 -3.50
CA GLU A 60 12.62 5.58 -3.71
C GLU A 60 12.06 4.82 -2.47
N GLN A 61 12.54 5.02 -1.24
CA GLN A 61 12.32 4.02 -0.18
C GLN A 61 10.96 4.07 0.56
N PHE A 62 10.15 5.13 0.42
CA PHE A 62 8.86 5.22 1.15
C PHE A 62 7.59 4.95 0.35
N VAL A 63 7.63 4.80 -0.96
CA VAL A 63 6.37 4.58 -1.72
C VAL A 63 5.81 3.18 -1.45
N ASN A 64 6.69 2.19 -1.23
CA ASN A 64 6.28 0.80 -1.14
C ASN A 64 5.86 0.35 0.27
N PHE A 65 6.43 0.94 1.33
CA PHE A 65 6.16 0.49 2.70
C PHE A 65 4.71 0.80 3.16
N TYR A 66 4.17 1.94 2.76
CA TYR A 66 2.77 2.32 3.07
C TYR A 66 1.75 1.43 2.33
N ILE A 67 2.09 1.01 1.11
CA ILE A 67 1.24 0.16 0.28
C ILE A 67 1.19 -1.25 0.88
N PHE A 68 2.34 -1.84 1.24
CA PHE A 68 2.39 -3.19 1.82
C PHE A 68 1.74 -3.30 3.20
N GLN A 69 1.87 -2.29 4.07
CA GLN A 69 1.26 -2.33 5.41
C GLN A 69 -0.28 -2.36 5.33
N LYS A 70 -0.88 -1.68 4.36
CA LYS A 70 -2.34 -1.68 4.18
C LYS A 70 -2.89 -2.91 3.47
N ILE A 71 -2.05 -3.71 2.80
CA ILE A 71 -2.50 -4.84 1.96
C ILE A 71 -2.86 -6.09 2.79
N GLY A 72 -2.33 -6.24 4.00
CA GLY A 72 -2.44 -7.49 4.77
C GLY A 72 -3.87 -7.98 5.02
N ILE A 73 -4.81 -7.08 5.30
CA ILE A 73 -6.23 -7.43 5.56
C ILE A 73 -7.01 -7.60 4.25
N TRP A 74 -6.68 -6.83 3.22
CA TRP A 74 -7.39 -6.83 1.93
C TRP A 74 -7.19 -8.14 1.15
N ILE A 75 -6.00 -8.75 1.26
CA ILE A 75 -5.69 -10.05 0.62
C ILE A 75 -6.68 -11.14 1.05
N TRP A 76 -7.13 -11.12 2.31
CA TRP A 76 -8.03 -12.16 2.82
C TRP A 76 -9.49 -11.91 2.44
N ILE A 77 -9.92 -10.64 2.34
CA ILE A 77 -11.32 -10.26 2.06
C ILE A 77 -11.70 -10.51 0.58
N ILE A 78 -10.79 -10.19 -0.35
CA ILE A 78 -11.03 -10.29 -1.79
C ILE A 78 -11.58 -11.67 -2.24
N PRO A 79 -11.01 -12.82 -1.84
CA PRO A 79 -11.53 -14.12 -2.25
C PRO A 79 -12.92 -14.44 -1.69
N PHE A 80 -13.24 -14.02 -0.45
CA PHE A 80 -14.59 -14.23 0.11
C PHE A 80 -15.66 -13.40 -0.61
N VAL A 81 -15.33 -12.15 -0.95
CA VAL A 81 -16.24 -11.28 -1.70
C VAL A 81 -16.49 -11.84 -3.11
N ALA A 82 -15.43 -12.27 -3.79
CA ALA A 82 -15.54 -12.89 -5.12
C ALA A 82 -16.39 -14.16 -5.09
N ALA A 83 -16.17 -15.04 -4.10
CA ALA A 83 -16.97 -16.25 -3.90
C ALA A 83 -18.44 -15.92 -3.60
N GLY A 84 -18.69 -14.91 -2.76
CA GLY A 84 -20.05 -14.43 -2.44
C GLY A 84 -20.81 -13.94 -3.67
N ILE A 85 -20.15 -13.14 -4.53
CA ILE A 85 -20.74 -12.65 -5.78
C ILE A 85 -21.04 -13.82 -6.73
N ALA A 86 -20.11 -14.76 -6.90
CA ALA A 86 -20.33 -15.94 -7.73
C ALA A 86 -21.53 -16.78 -7.24
N CYS A 87 -21.66 -16.95 -5.92
CA CYS A 87 -22.77 -17.67 -5.31
C CYS A 87 -24.11 -16.97 -5.57
N LEU A 88 -24.17 -15.63 -5.42
CA LEU A 88 -25.37 -14.84 -5.73
C LEU A 88 -25.79 -14.97 -7.20
N ILE A 89 -24.83 -14.95 -8.13
CA ILE A 89 -25.12 -15.12 -9.56
C ILE A 89 -25.77 -16.49 -9.81
N ILE A 90 -25.25 -17.56 -9.21
CA ILE A 90 -25.81 -18.91 -9.34
C ILE A 90 -27.23 -18.96 -8.77
N CYS A 91 -27.47 -18.40 -7.58
CA CYS A 91 -28.80 -18.33 -6.98
C CYS A 91 -29.81 -17.58 -7.87
N ILE A 92 -29.39 -16.47 -8.49
CA ILE A 92 -30.24 -15.69 -9.40
C ILE A 92 -30.59 -16.52 -10.65
N ILE A 93 -29.64 -17.24 -11.23
CA ILE A 93 -29.88 -18.10 -12.40
C ILE A 93 -30.90 -19.20 -12.06
N VAL A 94 -30.69 -19.91 -10.94
CA VAL A 94 -31.61 -20.97 -10.49
C VAL A 94 -33.01 -20.40 -10.24
N TYR A 95 -33.11 -19.26 -9.56
CA TYR A 95 -34.39 -18.59 -9.32
C TYR A 95 -35.09 -18.19 -10.63
N CYS A 96 -34.36 -17.67 -11.61
CA CYS A 96 -34.91 -17.30 -12.92
C CYS A 96 -35.47 -18.51 -13.67
N ILE A 97 -34.75 -19.63 -13.66
CA ILE A 97 -35.20 -20.88 -14.29
C ILE A 97 -36.46 -21.38 -13.58
N TRP A 98 -36.43 -21.50 -12.25
CA TRP A 98 -37.57 -21.98 -11.47
C TRP A 98 -38.82 -21.12 -11.67
N LYS A 99 -38.66 -19.78 -11.66
CA LYS A 99 -39.76 -18.84 -11.92
C LYS A 99 -40.38 -19.01 -13.29
N ARG A 100 -39.58 -19.32 -14.33
CA ARG A 100 -40.11 -19.59 -15.68
C ARG A 100 -40.93 -20.89 -15.73
N PHE A 101 -40.47 -21.94 -15.07
CA PHE A 101 -41.22 -23.20 -15.00
C PHE A 101 -42.52 -23.05 -14.21
N ASN A 102 -42.49 -22.35 -13.08
CA ASN A 102 -43.68 -22.19 -12.25
C ASN A 102 -44.77 -21.38 -12.96
N LYS A 103 -44.39 -20.31 -13.69
CA LYS A 103 -45.33 -19.56 -14.55
C LYS A 103 -46.01 -20.42 -15.61
N LYS A 104 -45.26 -21.33 -16.25
CA LYS A 104 -45.82 -22.26 -17.25
C LYS A 104 -46.78 -23.26 -16.62
N LYS A 105 -46.51 -23.72 -15.40
CA LYS A 105 -47.40 -24.64 -14.68
C LYS A 105 -48.73 -23.97 -14.32
N ILE A 106 -48.67 -22.78 -13.74
CA ILE A 106 -49.85 -21.98 -13.38
C ILE A 106 -50.70 -21.68 -14.63
N ALA A 107 -50.08 -21.28 -15.74
CA ALA A 107 -50.79 -21.01 -16.99
C ALA A 107 -51.48 -22.24 -17.59
N LYS A 108 -50.91 -23.45 -17.42
CA LYS A 108 -51.55 -24.71 -17.84
C LYS A 108 -52.75 -25.06 -16.97
N GLU A 109 -52.60 -24.96 -15.65
CA GLU A 109 -53.69 -25.22 -14.70
C GLU A 109 -54.87 -24.25 -14.88
N GLU A 110 -54.61 -22.99 -15.20
CA GLU A 110 -55.66 -22.02 -15.55
C GLU A 110 -56.34 -22.33 -16.89
N ALA A 111 -55.58 -22.77 -17.90
CA ALA A 111 -56.12 -23.15 -19.20
C ALA A 111 -56.95 -24.44 -19.13
N GLU A 112 -56.59 -25.40 -18.27
CA GLU A 112 -57.39 -26.60 -17.99
C GLU A 112 -58.69 -26.23 -17.26
N ARG A 113 -58.62 -25.44 -16.18
CA ARG A 113 -59.84 -24.96 -15.49
C ARG A 113 -60.81 -24.22 -16.41
N ARG A 114 -60.31 -23.38 -17.33
CA ARG A 114 -61.17 -22.71 -18.32
C ARG A 114 -61.85 -23.71 -19.26
N ARG A 115 -61.13 -24.73 -19.74
CA ARG A 115 -61.68 -25.77 -20.63
C ARG A 115 -62.71 -26.66 -19.93
N ASP A 116 -62.53 -26.97 -18.65
CA ASP A 116 -63.50 -27.74 -17.88
C ASP A 116 -64.77 -26.91 -17.63
N PHE A 117 -64.63 -25.63 -17.29
CA PHE A 117 -65.75 -24.71 -17.15
C PHE A 117 -66.56 -24.54 -18.45
N ASP A 118 -65.90 -24.47 -19.61
CA ASP A 118 -66.57 -24.41 -20.92
C ASP A 118 -67.27 -25.73 -21.30
N ARG A 119 -66.88 -26.87 -20.71
CA ARG A 119 -67.51 -28.18 -20.96
C ARG A 119 -68.77 -28.41 -20.13
N GLU A 120 -68.88 -27.77 -18.97
CA GLU A 120 -70.02 -27.88 -18.05
C GLU A 120 -71.18 -26.93 -18.39
N ARG A 121 -71.03 -26.07 -19.40
CA ARG A 121 -72.02 -25.06 -19.84
C ARG A 121 -72.74 -25.48 -21.11
#